data_AF-A0A1F5LEG0-F1
#
_entry.id   AF-A0A1F5LEG0-F1
#
_cell.length_a   1.000
_cell.length_b   1.000
_cell.length_c   1.000
_cell.angle_alpha   90.00
_cell.angle_beta   90.00
_cell.angle_gamma   90.00
#
_symmetry.space_group_name_H-M   'P 1'
#
loop_
_entity.id
_entity.type
_entity.pdbx_description
1 polymer ?
#
loop_
_entity_poly.entity_id
_entity_poly.type
_entity_poly.pdbx_seq_one_letter_code
_entity_poly.pdbx_strand_id
1 'polypeptide(L)'
;MLVNARDEAFPGASWAWKKILRFGVAFLVVLGFVAMLWPSVETPVLPMTTVSNITISSDVKCEIDTDLLSRLDVLKLAQYTRREIVVDITDEHLPMTQRLDAPFLIAKGGEGAQDGCSIPAPMEVKVPRPPKLTIASHIDFGVATSVGRLNDSLNAFQHWAGYTRTRIFALLEPDETGGEAIREVKTKADAMGINLIITESEDDYLRRYFALIPLLEENARESTRWGCIIDDDTFFLSMPKLVDALAKYDHTTPMYIGGLSESIPQIATFGMIGFGGAGVFLSRPLMTQLAGVYDECSQMDFTGDRRIAMCVYTYTQTRLTVDHRLRQLDLMHDASGFFESGREPPLTVHHWKSWFHADMPKLAVVAELCGDSCLLRQWHFGDGWILTNGFSVIKYHYDPEAGDLAMEQTWDSHNGASDEAYLHELGPLRRKDDDKKSYQLQDAVIEDQHVTQWYIMRDPKYGDEILELSWRARGK
;
A
#
# COMPACT_ATOMS: atom_id res chain seq x y z
N MET A 1 -39.20 -52.80 33.16
CA MET A 1 -40.51 -53.44 32.94
C MET A 1 -40.72 -53.58 31.45
N LEU A 2 -41.01 -54.81 31.02
CA LEU A 2 -41.41 -55.17 29.67
C LEU A 2 -42.63 -54.36 29.22
N VAL A 3 -42.72 -54.02 27.93
CA VAL A 3 -43.79 -54.51 27.04
C VAL A 3 -43.23 -54.66 25.62
N ASN A 4 -43.54 -55.82 25.06
CA ASN A 4 -43.22 -56.37 23.75
C ASN A 4 -44.24 -55.94 22.69
N ALA A 5 -43.89 -56.25 21.42
CA ALA A 5 -44.76 -56.35 20.24
C ALA A 5 -45.07 -55.02 19.51
N ARG A 6 -45.01 -54.93 18.18
CA ARG A 6 -45.23 -55.98 17.17
C ARG A 6 -44.69 -55.54 15.81
N ASP A 7 -44.18 -56.53 15.06
CA ASP A 7 -43.93 -56.48 13.64
C ASP A 7 -45.23 -56.23 12.84
N GLU A 8 -45.20 -55.31 11.87
CA GLU A 8 -45.96 -55.45 10.63
C GLU A 8 -45.04 -55.13 9.44
N ALA A 9 -44.89 -56.15 8.59
CA ALA A 9 -44.11 -56.13 7.37
C ALA A 9 -44.94 -55.54 6.22
N PHE A 10 -44.34 -54.66 5.43
CA PHE A 10 -44.76 -54.40 4.05
C PHE A 10 -43.85 -55.16 3.07
N PRO A 11 -44.42 -55.88 2.06
CA PRO A 11 -43.69 -56.77 1.18
C PRO A 11 -43.17 -56.07 -0.08
N GLY A 12 -42.06 -56.59 -0.63
CA GLY A 12 -41.73 -56.40 -2.05
C GLY A 12 -40.46 -55.61 -2.36
N ALA A 13 -39.29 -56.15 -2.02
CA ALA A 13 -38.04 -55.78 -2.70
C ALA A 13 -37.52 -56.99 -3.49
N SER A 14 -37.57 -56.87 -4.81
CA SER A 14 -37.17 -57.91 -5.75
C SER A 14 -35.71 -58.33 -5.54
N TRP A 15 -35.43 -59.61 -5.80
CA TRP A 15 -34.11 -60.25 -5.75
C TRP A 15 -33.00 -59.49 -6.51
N ALA A 16 -33.36 -58.59 -7.44
CA ALA A 16 -32.43 -57.74 -8.17
C ALA A 16 -31.73 -56.67 -7.31
N TRP A 17 -32.41 -56.12 -6.29
CA TRP A 17 -31.86 -55.03 -5.46
C TRP A 17 -30.73 -55.47 -4.52
N LYS A 18 -30.77 -56.72 -4.04
CA LYS A 18 -29.69 -57.29 -3.20
C LYS A 18 -28.40 -57.56 -3.98
N LYS A 19 -28.46 -57.74 -5.31
CA LYS A 19 -27.26 -57.86 -6.17
C LYS A 19 -26.66 -56.49 -6.48
N ILE A 20 -27.48 -55.49 -6.79
CA ILE A 20 -27.01 -54.13 -7.11
C ILE A 20 -26.30 -53.50 -5.91
N LEU A 21 -26.81 -53.69 -4.69
CA LEU A 21 -26.17 -53.18 -3.48
C LEU A 21 -24.83 -53.88 -3.18
N ARG A 22 -24.70 -55.18 -3.48
CA ARG A 22 -23.45 -55.93 -3.32
C ARG A 22 -22.39 -55.57 -4.37
N PHE A 23 -22.80 -55.30 -5.61
CA PHE A 23 -21.90 -54.83 -6.66
C PHE A 23 -21.49 -53.36 -6.47
N GLY A 24 -22.38 -52.50 -5.96
CA GLY A 24 -22.05 -51.11 -5.64
C GLY A 24 -21.03 -50.98 -4.51
N VAL A 25 -21.16 -51.79 -3.45
CA VAL A 25 -20.18 -51.80 -2.35
C VAL A 25 -18.83 -52.39 -2.78
N ALA A 26 -18.82 -53.45 -3.62
CA ALA A 26 -17.58 -53.98 -4.17
C ALA A 26 -16.88 -53.00 -5.12
N PHE A 27 -17.64 -52.26 -5.94
CA PHE A 27 -17.10 -51.25 -6.86
C PHE A 27 -16.49 -50.06 -6.11
N LEU A 28 -17.09 -49.62 -5.01
CA LEU A 28 -16.55 -48.55 -4.16
C LEU A 28 -15.29 -48.98 -3.39
N VAL A 29 -15.20 -50.23 -2.95
CA VAL A 29 -13.99 -50.77 -2.31
C VAL A 29 -12.85 -50.91 -3.32
N VAL A 30 -13.13 -51.35 -4.55
CA VAL A 30 -12.12 -51.44 -5.63
C VAL A 30 -11.65 -50.06 -6.08
N LEU A 31 -12.53 -49.07 -6.22
CA LEU A 31 -12.15 -47.68 -6.53
C LEU A 31 -11.32 -47.05 -5.40
N GLY A 32 -11.68 -47.30 -4.13
CA GLY A 32 -10.90 -46.88 -2.98
C GLY A 32 -9.51 -47.51 -2.95
N PHE A 33 -9.39 -48.80 -3.29
CA PHE A 33 -8.11 -49.50 -3.35
C PHE A 33 -7.25 -49.06 -4.55
N VAL A 34 -7.85 -48.74 -5.69
CA VAL A 34 -7.15 -48.21 -6.88
C VAL A 34 -6.68 -46.78 -6.65
N ALA A 35 -7.45 -45.94 -5.95
CA ALA A 35 -7.01 -44.59 -5.57
C ALA A 35 -5.89 -44.61 -4.50
N MET A 36 -5.88 -45.62 -3.63
CA MET A 36 -4.86 -45.78 -2.57
C MET A 36 -3.58 -46.46 -3.06
N LEU A 37 -3.63 -47.19 -4.18
CA LEU A 37 -2.48 -47.84 -4.85
C LEU A 37 -2.05 -47.12 -6.13
N TRP A 38 -2.74 -46.05 -6.54
CA TRP A 38 -2.27 -45.21 -7.64
C TRP A 38 -1.00 -44.52 -7.16
N PRO A 39 0.14 -44.69 -7.84
CA PRO A 39 1.35 -43.96 -7.48
C PRO A 39 1.00 -42.48 -7.56
N SER A 40 1.09 -41.79 -6.43
CA SER A 40 1.12 -40.34 -6.42
C SER A 40 2.17 -39.92 -7.44
N VAL A 41 1.73 -39.27 -8.50
CA VAL A 41 2.65 -38.63 -9.44
C VAL A 41 3.34 -37.55 -8.60
N GLU A 42 4.50 -37.90 -8.05
CA GLU A 42 5.42 -36.92 -7.51
C GLU A 42 5.74 -35.99 -8.68
N THR A 43 5.26 -34.75 -8.58
CA THR A 43 5.81 -33.67 -9.38
C THR A 43 7.33 -33.69 -9.16
N PRO A 44 8.13 -33.71 -10.24
CA PRO A 44 9.56 -33.92 -10.12
C PRO A 44 10.14 -32.87 -9.18
N VAL A 45 10.75 -33.33 -8.09
CA VAL A 45 11.59 -32.48 -7.24
C VAL A 45 12.73 -32.01 -8.15
N LEU A 46 12.70 -30.73 -8.51
CA LEU A 46 13.68 -30.12 -9.40
C LEU A 46 15.06 -30.31 -8.76
N PRO A 47 16.09 -30.76 -9.51
CA PRO A 47 17.42 -30.84 -8.96
C PRO A 47 17.85 -29.42 -8.56
N MET A 48 18.24 -29.28 -7.30
CA MET A 48 18.57 -28.00 -6.70
C MET A 48 20.05 -28.00 -6.31
N THR A 49 20.74 -26.93 -6.64
CA THR A 49 22.13 -26.69 -6.20
C THR A 49 22.12 -25.78 -4.98
N THR A 50 22.78 -26.21 -3.91
CA THR A 50 22.98 -25.41 -2.69
C THR A 50 24.22 -24.53 -2.85
N VAL A 51 24.01 -23.21 -2.86
CA VAL A 51 25.07 -22.21 -2.76
C VAL A 51 24.64 -21.29 -1.62
N SER A 52 25.44 -21.22 -0.55
CA SER A 52 25.22 -20.28 0.57
C SER A 52 23.83 -20.37 1.23
N ASN A 53 23.44 -21.50 1.83
CA ASN A 53 22.11 -21.73 2.47
C ASN A 53 20.87 -21.48 1.60
N ILE A 54 21.03 -21.03 0.35
CA ILE A 54 19.98 -20.75 -0.61
C ILE A 54 19.95 -21.89 -1.61
N THR A 55 18.74 -22.33 -1.91
CA THR A 55 18.48 -23.47 -2.79
C THR A 55 17.95 -22.97 -4.12
N ILE A 56 18.72 -23.12 -5.20
CA ILE A 56 18.32 -22.64 -6.53
C ILE A 56 17.89 -23.81 -7.40
N SER A 57 16.70 -23.71 -8.00
CA SER A 57 16.18 -24.67 -8.96
C SER A 57 17.04 -24.74 -10.22
N SER A 58 17.28 -25.94 -10.73
CA SER A 58 17.93 -26.16 -12.04
C SER A 58 17.21 -25.54 -13.23
N ASP A 59 15.94 -25.12 -13.08
CA ASP A 59 15.20 -24.40 -14.12
C ASP A 59 15.70 -22.95 -14.29
N VAL A 60 16.36 -22.39 -13.27
CA VAL A 60 17.01 -21.07 -13.37
C VAL A 60 18.33 -21.25 -14.13
N LYS A 61 18.40 -20.68 -15.34
CA LYS A 61 19.54 -20.85 -16.26
C LYS A 61 20.55 -19.71 -16.23
N CYS A 62 20.15 -18.53 -15.76
CA CYS A 62 21.02 -17.37 -15.64
C CYS A 62 21.87 -17.40 -14.37
N GLU A 63 22.94 -16.60 -14.37
CA GLU A 63 23.68 -16.28 -13.17
C GLU A 63 22.84 -15.37 -12.25
N ILE A 64 22.80 -15.73 -10.97
CA ILE A 64 22.04 -15.02 -9.93
C ILE A 64 23.01 -14.56 -8.85
N ASP A 65 22.90 -13.29 -8.48
CA ASP A 65 23.58 -12.73 -7.32
C ASP A 65 22.94 -13.29 -6.02
N THR A 66 23.71 -14.06 -5.27
CA THR A 66 23.25 -14.65 -4.01
C THR A 66 23.09 -13.62 -2.90
N ASP A 67 23.80 -12.50 -2.95
CA ASP A 67 23.68 -11.42 -1.97
C ASP A 67 22.35 -10.69 -2.15
N LEU A 68 21.94 -10.49 -3.41
CA LEU A 68 20.59 -10.03 -3.75
C LEU A 68 19.52 -10.98 -3.18
N LEU A 69 19.65 -12.29 -3.38
CA LEU A 69 18.67 -13.25 -2.86
C LEU A 69 18.58 -13.22 -1.33
N SER A 70 19.72 -13.11 -0.65
CA SER A 70 19.74 -12.98 0.81
C SER A 70 19.07 -11.69 1.28
N ARG A 71 19.30 -10.57 0.57
CA ARG A 71 18.70 -9.26 0.87
C ARG A 71 17.19 -9.24 0.64
N LEU A 72 16.71 -10.08 -0.28
CA LEU A 72 15.29 -10.29 -0.57
C LEU A 72 14.66 -11.39 0.32
N ASP A 73 15.38 -11.90 1.32
CA ASP A 73 14.93 -13.00 2.20
C ASP A 73 14.49 -14.26 1.44
N VAL A 74 15.17 -14.60 0.34
CA VAL A 74 14.85 -15.78 -0.49
C VAL A 74 15.70 -16.97 -0.07
N LEU A 75 15.05 -18.03 0.42
CA LEU A 75 15.72 -19.27 0.84
C LEU A 75 15.69 -20.36 -0.24
N LYS A 76 14.66 -20.36 -1.07
CA LYS A 76 14.47 -21.30 -2.18
C LYS A 76 14.00 -20.52 -3.39
N LEU A 77 14.74 -20.58 -4.48
CA LEU A 77 14.42 -19.90 -5.74
C LEU A 77 13.92 -20.93 -6.76
N ALA A 78 12.64 -20.82 -7.14
CA ALA A 78 12.02 -21.68 -8.14
C ALA A 78 12.17 -21.13 -9.57
N GLN A 79 11.97 -19.82 -9.74
CA GLN A 79 12.02 -19.14 -11.03
C GLN A 79 12.58 -17.73 -10.88
N TYR A 80 13.32 -17.27 -11.88
CA TYR A 80 13.82 -15.90 -11.98
C TYR A 80 13.55 -15.37 -13.39
N THR A 81 12.82 -14.27 -13.50
CA THR A 81 12.43 -13.67 -14.78
C THR A 81 12.86 -12.21 -14.80
N ARG A 82 13.56 -11.79 -15.87
CA ARG A 82 13.95 -10.40 -16.10
C ARG A 82 13.16 -9.82 -17.27
N ARG A 83 12.66 -8.59 -17.11
CA ARG A 83 11.99 -7.87 -18.20
C ARG A 83 12.36 -6.39 -18.19
N GLU A 84 12.80 -5.89 -19.35
CA GLU A 84 13.01 -4.47 -19.58
C GLU A 84 11.67 -3.77 -19.89
N ILE A 85 11.45 -2.62 -19.27
CA ILE A 85 10.33 -1.71 -19.51
C ILE A 85 10.87 -0.36 -19.97
N VAL A 86 10.41 0.08 -21.14
CA VAL A 86 10.75 1.37 -21.74
C VAL A 86 9.59 2.31 -21.56
N VAL A 87 9.84 3.39 -20.83
CA VAL A 87 8.86 4.40 -20.50
C VAL A 87 8.85 5.49 -21.57
N ASP A 88 7.72 5.64 -22.26
CA ASP A 88 7.46 6.69 -23.24
C ASP A 88 6.66 7.83 -22.58
N ILE A 89 7.34 8.95 -22.31
CA ILE A 89 6.73 10.11 -21.66
C ILE A 89 6.00 10.95 -22.73
N THR A 90 4.71 11.17 -22.53
CA THR A 90 3.84 11.88 -23.48
C THR A 90 3.05 13.02 -22.83
N ASP A 91 2.67 14.03 -23.63
CA ASP A 91 1.74 15.09 -23.22
C ASP A 91 0.26 14.67 -23.40
N GLU A 92 0.01 13.46 -23.92
CA GLU A 92 -1.34 12.89 -24.06
C GLU A 92 -2.01 12.68 -22.69
N HIS A 93 -3.32 12.88 -22.63
CA HIS A 93 -4.11 12.46 -21.48
C HIS A 93 -4.24 10.94 -21.46
N LEU A 94 -3.69 10.28 -20.45
CA LEU A 94 -3.70 8.83 -20.30
C LEU A 94 -4.52 8.40 -19.09
N PRO A 95 -5.41 7.40 -19.23
CA PRO A 95 -6.14 6.82 -18.10
C PRO A 95 -5.17 6.16 -17.11
N MET A 96 -5.56 6.04 -15.84
CA MET A 96 -4.76 5.34 -14.82
C MET A 96 -4.49 3.89 -15.19
N THR A 97 -5.46 3.23 -15.83
CA THR A 97 -5.37 1.86 -16.33
C THR A 97 -5.32 1.84 -17.85
N GLN A 98 -4.27 1.26 -18.41
CA GLN A 98 -4.07 1.07 -19.85
C GLN A 98 -4.13 -0.42 -20.20
N ARG A 99 -4.64 -0.74 -21.40
CA ARG A 99 -4.66 -2.12 -21.92
C ARG A 99 -3.64 -2.26 -23.05
N LEU A 100 -2.87 -3.34 -23.01
CA LEU A 100 -1.82 -3.66 -23.97
C LEU A 100 -2.07 -5.08 -24.49
N ASP A 101 -2.13 -5.24 -25.82
CA ASP A 101 -2.35 -6.56 -26.44
C ASP A 101 -1.16 -7.51 -26.26
N ALA A 102 0.03 -6.96 -26.01
CA ALA A 102 1.25 -7.73 -25.81
C ALA A 102 1.22 -8.51 -24.48
N PRO A 103 1.75 -9.75 -24.42
CA PRO A 103 1.85 -10.52 -23.20
C PRO A 103 2.95 -9.98 -22.27
N PHE A 104 2.69 -9.98 -20.96
CA PHE A 104 3.65 -9.55 -19.94
C PHE A 104 4.67 -10.60 -19.56
N LEU A 105 4.30 -11.88 -19.57
CA LEU A 105 5.23 -12.99 -19.41
C LEU A 105 5.15 -13.87 -20.66
N ILE A 106 6.29 -14.18 -21.28
CA ILE A 106 6.30 -15.09 -22.43
C ILE A 106 6.16 -16.53 -21.91
N ALA A 107 5.33 -17.34 -22.55
CA ALA A 107 5.14 -18.75 -22.20
C ALA A 107 6.48 -19.53 -22.29
N LYS A 108 6.68 -20.48 -21.38
CA LYS A 108 7.83 -21.40 -21.39
C LYS A 108 7.95 -22.06 -22.78
N GLY A 109 9.05 -21.79 -23.50
CA GLY A 109 9.35 -22.39 -24.81
C GLY A 109 9.48 -21.42 -25.99
N GLY A 110 9.29 -20.11 -25.81
CA GLY A 110 9.74 -19.10 -26.78
C GLY A 110 11.27 -18.99 -26.79
N GLU A 111 11.87 -18.48 -27.88
CA GLU A 111 13.29 -18.12 -27.91
C GLU A 111 13.56 -17.06 -26.81
N GLY A 112 13.95 -17.54 -25.62
CA GLY A 112 14.37 -16.68 -24.51
C GLY A 112 15.69 -16.00 -24.84
N ALA A 113 16.04 -14.97 -24.07
CA ALA A 113 17.34 -14.33 -24.25
C ALA A 113 18.47 -15.35 -23.98
N GLN A 114 19.67 -15.05 -24.46
CA GLN A 114 20.82 -15.96 -24.33
C GLN A 114 21.14 -16.33 -22.87
N ASP A 115 20.77 -15.47 -21.91
CA ASP A 115 20.97 -15.71 -20.48
C ASP A 115 19.94 -16.66 -19.85
N GLY A 116 18.85 -16.99 -20.56
CA GLY A 116 17.81 -17.92 -20.12
C GLY A 116 16.83 -17.40 -19.05
N CYS A 117 16.96 -16.15 -18.61
CA CYS A 117 16.02 -15.53 -17.65
C CYS A 117 15.39 -14.24 -18.19
N SER A 118 16.02 -13.60 -19.19
CA SER A 118 15.52 -12.36 -19.76
C SER A 118 14.51 -12.59 -20.89
N ILE A 119 13.46 -11.77 -20.88
CA ILE A 119 12.54 -11.64 -22.01
C ILE A 119 13.20 -10.72 -23.06
N PRO A 120 13.51 -11.19 -24.29
CA PRO A 120 14.36 -10.45 -25.23
C PRO A 120 13.81 -9.09 -25.69
N ALA A 121 12.49 -9.00 -25.87
CA ALA A 121 11.85 -7.81 -26.39
C ALA A 121 11.41 -6.91 -25.22
N PRO A 122 11.86 -5.65 -25.15
CA PRO A 122 11.40 -4.73 -24.12
C PRO A 122 9.90 -4.46 -24.23
N MET A 123 9.27 -4.20 -23.09
CA MET A 123 7.89 -3.73 -23.04
C MET A 123 7.87 -2.21 -23.09
N GLU A 124 7.11 -1.64 -24.02
CA GLU A 124 6.90 -0.19 -24.06
C GLU A 124 5.62 0.18 -23.32
N VAL A 125 5.72 1.15 -22.41
CA VAL A 125 4.57 1.70 -21.68
C VAL A 125 4.55 3.21 -21.83
N LYS A 126 3.35 3.79 -21.97
CA LYS A 126 3.17 5.24 -21.98
C LYS A 126 2.86 5.76 -20.59
N VAL A 127 3.48 6.88 -20.23
CA VAL A 127 3.18 7.64 -19.01
C VAL A 127 3.00 9.12 -19.35
N PRO A 128 2.12 9.84 -18.64
CA PRO A 128 1.99 11.26 -18.86
C PRO A 128 3.25 11.99 -18.39
N ARG A 129 3.49 13.16 -18.95
CA ARG A 129 4.57 14.04 -18.51
C ARG A 129 4.43 14.36 -17.02
N PRO A 130 5.48 14.12 -16.22
CA PRO A 130 5.40 14.45 -14.81
C PRO A 130 5.26 15.95 -14.60
N PRO A 131 4.52 16.37 -13.55
CA PRO A 131 4.46 17.78 -13.18
C PRO A 131 5.85 18.28 -12.81
N LYS A 132 6.10 19.57 -13.04
CA LYS A 132 7.36 20.19 -12.58
C LYS A 132 7.42 20.16 -11.06
N LEU A 133 8.63 20.08 -10.51
CA LEU A 133 8.86 20.24 -9.08
C LEU A 133 8.17 21.52 -8.58
N THR A 134 7.35 21.37 -7.53
CA THR A 134 6.55 22.45 -6.97
C THR A 134 7.13 22.96 -5.66
N ILE A 135 7.16 24.28 -5.51
CA ILE A 135 7.53 24.92 -4.25
C ILE A 135 6.30 24.96 -3.32
N ALA A 136 6.40 24.25 -2.20
CA ALA A 136 5.36 24.09 -1.18
C ALA A 136 5.65 24.91 0.09
N SER A 137 6.44 25.99 0.02
CA SER A 137 6.81 26.83 1.18
C SER A 137 5.66 27.58 1.85
N HIS A 138 4.44 27.45 1.34
CA HIS A 138 3.22 27.99 1.91
C HIS A 138 2.45 26.96 2.76
N ILE A 139 3.00 25.75 2.89
CA ILE A 139 2.52 24.68 3.75
C ILE A 139 3.63 24.40 4.76
N ASP A 140 3.28 24.31 6.04
CA ASP A 140 4.17 23.83 7.09
C ASP A 140 3.53 22.58 7.72
N PHE A 141 4.30 21.52 7.91
CA PHE A 141 3.85 20.24 8.46
C PHE A 141 4.26 20.11 9.92
N GLY A 142 3.40 19.56 10.77
CA GLY A 142 3.66 19.20 12.15
C GLY A 142 3.53 17.69 12.33
N VAL A 143 4.49 17.08 13.01
CA VAL A 143 4.47 15.65 13.36
C VAL A 143 4.91 15.47 14.81
N ALA A 144 4.19 14.67 15.58
CA ALA A 144 4.61 14.27 16.93
C ALA A 144 5.04 12.80 16.87
N THR A 145 6.25 12.47 17.34
CA THR A 145 6.78 11.10 17.23
C THR A 145 7.99 10.89 18.16
N SER A 146 8.73 9.79 17.99
CA SER A 146 10.04 9.53 18.60
C SER A 146 11.16 9.72 17.57
N VAL A 147 12.39 9.90 18.03
CA VAL A 147 13.56 10.07 17.13
C VAL A 147 13.77 8.86 16.21
N GLY A 148 13.53 7.65 16.72
CA GLY A 148 13.63 6.41 15.93
C GLY A 148 12.59 6.33 14.82
N ARG A 149 11.30 6.53 15.17
CA ARG A 149 10.22 6.53 14.18
C ARG A 149 10.37 7.66 13.16
N LEU A 150 10.85 8.83 13.57
CA LEU A 150 11.17 9.92 12.65
C LEU A 150 12.27 9.51 11.65
N ASN A 151 13.34 8.88 12.13
CA ASN A 151 14.43 8.39 11.28
C ASN A 151 13.94 7.39 10.22
N ASP A 152 13.04 6.47 10.61
CA ASP A 152 12.41 5.49 9.73
C ASP A 152 11.48 6.14 8.70
N SER A 153 10.95 7.32 9.01
CA SER A 153 10.03 8.08 8.15
C SER A 153 10.73 8.98 7.16
N LEU A 154 12.03 9.27 7.33
CA LEU A 154 12.75 10.22 6.49
C LEU A 154 12.76 9.82 5.01
N ASN A 155 12.85 8.54 4.67
CA ASN A 155 12.81 8.09 3.27
C ASN A 155 11.43 8.37 2.64
N ALA A 156 10.35 8.18 3.39
CA ALA A 156 9.01 8.54 2.97
C ALA A 156 8.84 10.06 2.83
N PHE A 157 9.37 10.82 3.79
CA PHE A 157 9.33 12.28 3.77
C PHE A 157 10.17 12.86 2.64
N GLN A 158 11.28 12.22 2.26
CA GLN A 158 12.11 12.66 1.14
C GLN A 158 11.31 12.73 -0.15
N HIS A 159 10.47 11.73 -0.43
CA HIS A 159 9.64 11.68 -1.64
C HIS A 159 8.78 12.95 -1.79
N TRP A 160 8.06 13.33 -0.73
CA TRP A 160 7.06 14.40 -0.83
C TRP A 160 7.51 15.76 -0.28
N ALA A 161 8.47 15.81 0.64
CA ALA A 161 8.97 17.05 1.25
C ALA A 161 10.32 17.50 0.67
N GLY A 162 11.12 16.57 0.16
CA GLY A 162 12.48 16.82 -0.32
C GLY A 162 12.53 17.91 -1.39
N TYR A 163 13.36 18.94 -1.17
CA TYR A 163 13.56 20.06 -2.10
C TYR A 163 12.32 20.90 -2.44
N THR A 164 11.17 20.68 -1.79
CA THR A 164 9.93 21.42 -2.03
C THR A 164 9.86 22.75 -1.28
N ARG A 165 10.79 23.00 -0.35
CA ARG A 165 10.82 24.17 0.57
C ARG A 165 9.67 24.23 1.58
N THR A 166 8.86 23.18 1.69
CA THR A 166 8.03 22.97 2.88
C THR A 166 8.91 22.84 4.13
N ARG A 167 8.35 22.99 5.32
CA ARG A 167 9.03 22.73 6.60
C ARG A 167 8.28 21.64 7.35
N ILE A 168 9.02 20.78 8.05
CA ILE A 168 8.46 19.78 8.97
C ILE A 168 8.91 20.15 10.38
N PHE A 169 7.96 20.42 11.26
CA PHE A 169 8.15 20.63 12.68
C PHE A 169 7.86 19.32 13.41
N ALA A 170 8.92 18.65 13.86
CA ALA A 170 8.84 17.42 14.62
C ALA A 170 8.91 17.72 16.12
N LEU A 171 7.84 17.40 16.84
CA LEU A 171 7.79 17.47 18.30
C LEU A 171 8.03 16.09 18.89
N LEU A 172 9.23 15.89 19.44
CA LEU A 172 9.71 14.59 19.88
C LEU A 172 9.62 14.43 21.40
N GLU A 173 9.59 13.19 21.86
CA GLU A 173 10.04 12.89 23.23
C GLU A 173 11.53 13.18 23.42
N PRO A 174 11.99 13.38 24.67
CA PRO A 174 13.40 13.64 24.95
C PRO A 174 14.28 12.50 24.48
N ASP A 175 15.38 12.84 23.82
CA ASP A 175 16.35 11.87 23.34
C ASP A 175 17.24 11.34 24.49
N GLU A 176 17.09 10.06 24.81
CA GLU A 176 17.88 9.39 25.86
C GLU A 176 19.39 9.33 25.54
N THR A 177 19.79 9.56 24.28
CA THR A 177 21.20 9.57 23.85
C THR A 177 21.90 10.91 24.09
N GLY A 178 21.23 11.88 24.71
CA GLY A 178 21.79 13.21 24.94
C GLY A 178 21.91 14.06 23.67
N GLY A 179 21.05 13.80 22.68
CA GLY A 179 20.93 14.56 21.42
C GLY A 179 21.75 14.00 20.25
N GLU A 180 22.44 12.87 20.41
CA GLU A 180 23.21 12.25 19.33
C GLU A 180 22.28 11.75 18.21
N ALA A 181 21.23 11.01 18.56
CA ALA A 181 20.27 10.49 17.60
C ALA A 181 19.56 11.64 16.85
N ILE A 182 19.20 12.72 17.56
CA ILE A 182 18.62 13.91 16.94
C ILE A 182 19.57 14.54 15.90
N ARG A 183 20.88 14.63 16.21
CA ARG A 183 21.88 15.20 15.30
C ARG A 183 22.05 14.35 14.03
N GLU A 184 22.02 13.02 14.17
CA GLU A 184 22.07 12.09 13.03
C GLU A 184 20.84 12.25 12.14
N VAL A 185 19.64 12.27 12.73
CA VAL A 185 18.38 12.47 12.00
C VAL A 185 18.38 13.81 11.26
N LYS A 186 18.83 14.91 11.89
CA LYS A 186 18.96 16.22 11.21
C LYS A 186 19.93 16.16 10.03
N THR A 187 21.10 15.56 10.23
CA THR A 187 22.12 15.43 9.17
C THR A 187 21.59 14.64 7.98
N LYS A 188 20.85 13.55 8.25
CA LYS A 188 20.21 12.73 7.22
C LYS A 188 19.11 13.50 6.49
N ALA A 189 18.25 14.23 7.23
CA ALA A 189 17.20 15.06 6.65
C ALA A 189 17.76 16.17 5.75
N ASP A 190 18.85 16.83 6.17
CA ASP A 190 19.53 17.86 5.38
C ASP A 190 20.08 17.30 4.05
N ALA A 191 20.68 16.10 4.09
CA ALA A 191 21.17 15.41 2.89
C ALA A 191 20.04 15.01 1.92
N MET A 192 18.83 14.82 2.44
CA MET A 192 17.62 14.52 1.67
C MET A 192 16.88 15.78 1.19
N GLY A 193 17.37 16.98 1.51
CA GLY A 193 16.71 18.24 1.17
C GLY A 193 15.42 18.49 1.95
N ILE A 194 15.26 17.85 3.11
CA ILE A 194 14.10 17.99 3.99
C ILE A 194 14.39 19.11 5.00
N ASN A 195 13.56 20.15 5.03
CA ASN A 195 13.70 21.21 6.04
C ASN A 195 13.05 20.76 7.36
N LEU A 196 13.82 20.06 8.19
CA LEU A 196 13.36 19.48 9.44
C LEU A 196 13.76 20.35 10.64
N ILE A 197 12.76 20.75 11.44
CA ILE A 197 12.92 21.46 12.71
C ILE A 197 12.47 20.50 13.81
N ILE A 198 13.35 20.22 14.78
CA ILE A 198 13.07 19.32 15.89
C ILE A 198 13.02 20.11 17.19
N THR A 199 11.94 19.89 17.95
CA THR A 199 11.75 20.36 19.32
C THR A 199 11.47 19.15 20.20
N GLU A 200 12.04 19.10 21.39
CA GLU A 200 11.78 18.04 22.38
C GLU A 200 10.71 18.50 23.39
N SER A 201 9.88 17.58 23.86
CA SER A 201 8.86 17.80 24.89
C SER A 201 8.67 16.57 25.77
N GLU A 202 8.59 16.80 27.08
CA GLU A 202 8.31 15.78 28.11
C GLU A 202 6.83 15.36 28.17
N ASP A 203 5.95 16.05 27.45
CA ASP A 203 4.52 15.74 27.42
C ASP A 203 4.24 14.38 26.78
N ASP A 204 3.14 13.72 27.13
CA ASP A 204 2.72 12.48 26.46
C ASP A 204 2.39 12.71 24.97
N TYR A 205 2.42 11.64 24.17
CA TYR A 205 2.19 11.69 22.72
C TYR A 205 0.93 12.48 22.33
N LEU A 206 -0.19 12.28 23.03
CA LEU A 206 -1.48 12.88 22.67
C LEU A 206 -1.51 14.37 22.99
N ARG A 207 -0.76 14.81 24.00
CA ARG A 207 -0.51 16.23 24.27
C ARG A 207 0.44 16.85 23.26
N ARG A 208 1.56 16.18 22.93
CA ARG A 208 2.49 16.63 21.88
C ARG A 208 1.77 16.80 20.54
N TYR A 209 0.90 15.86 20.19
CA TYR A 209 0.11 15.93 18.95
C TYR A 209 -0.76 17.20 18.90
N PHE A 210 -1.45 17.54 19.98
CA PHE A 210 -2.26 18.76 20.05
C PHE A 210 -1.40 20.04 20.07
N ALA A 211 -0.23 20.00 20.70
CA ALA A 211 0.74 21.09 20.77
C ALA A 211 1.34 21.49 19.40
N LEU A 212 1.14 20.68 18.36
CA LEU A 212 1.54 21.05 17.00
C LEU A 212 0.78 22.28 16.49
N ILE A 213 -0.43 22.57 16.99
CA ILE A 213 -1.20 23.76 16.58
C ILE A 213 -0.46 25.05 16.94
N PRO A 214 -0.18 25.35 18.22
CA PRO A 214 0.55 26.56 18.58
C PRO A 214 1.96 26.56 17.99
N LEU A 215 2.64 25.39 17.92
CA LEU A 215 3.97 25.30 17.30
C LEU A 215 3.97 25.76 15.84
N LEU A 216 2.99 25.33 15.04
CA LEU A 216 2.85 25.75 13.64
C LEU A 216 2.44 27.21 13.51
N GLU A 217 1.57 27.70 14.40
CA GLU A 217 1.08 29.08 14.42
C GLU A 217 2.23 30.06 14.72
N GLU A 218 2.98 29.82 15.80
CA GLU A 218 4.08 30.66 16.26
C GLU A 218 5.22 30.73 15.23
N ASN A 219 5.42 29.65 14.47
CA ASN A 219 6.45 29.56 13.44
C ASN A 219 5.95 29.94 12.04
N ALA A 220 4.68 30.34 11.89
CA ALA A 220 4.08 30.67 10.59
C ALA A 220 4.80 31.87 9.94
N ARG A 221 5.24 31.70 8.69
CA ARG A 221 5.80 32.79 7.89
C ARG A 221 4.69 33.63 7.28
N GLU A 222 5.02 34.80 6.76
CA GLU A 222 4.07 35.59 5.96
C GLU A 222 3.47 34.79 4.80
N SER A 223 4.28 33.92 4.18
CA SER A 223 3.85 33.05 3.08
C SER A 223 3.09 31.81 3.53
N THR A 224 3.06 31.47 4.83
CA THR A 224 2.38 30.27 5.33
C THR A 224 0.87 30.46 5.20
N ARG A 225 0.23 29.55 4.48
CA ARG A 225 -1.22 29.51 4.23
C ARG A 225 -1.88 28.37 5.00
N TRP A 226 -1.17 27.24 5.13
CA TRP A 226 -1.67 26.01 5.72
C TRP A 226 -0.66 25.46 6.73
N GLY A 227 -1.14 25.09 7.91
CA GLY A 227 -0.50 24.10 8.78
C GLY A 227 -1.12 22.74 8.53
N CYS A 228 -0.32 21.69 8.40
CA CYS A 228 -0.79 20.32 8.23
C CYS A 228 -0.27 19.45 9.36
N ILE A 229 -1.16 18.88 10.18
CA ILE A 229 -0.80 17.93 11.22
C ILE A 229 -0.92 16.53 10.62
N ILE A 230 0.13 15.73 10.78
CA ILE A 230 0.27 14.38 10.21
C ILE A 230 0.82 13.39 11.25
N ASP A 231 0.61 12.11 10.98
CA ASP A 231 1.31 11.02 11.65
C ASP A 231 2.60 10.67 10.87
N ASP A 232 3.56 9.99 11.52
CA ASP A 232 4.86 9.68 10.88
C ASP A 232 4.81 8.58 9.81
N ASP A 233 3.66 7.91 9.67
CA ASP A 233 3.30 7.00 8.59
C ASP A 233 2.24 7.61 7.65
N THR A 234 2.08 8.93 7.64
CA THR A 234 1.36 9.64 6.57
C THR A 234 2.27 9.81 5.35
N PHE A 235 1.82 9.36 4.18
CA PHE A 235 2.57 9.48 2.93
C PHE A 235 1.77 10.25 1.88
N PHE A 236 2.36 11.34 1.35
CA PHE A 236 1.77 12.08 0.24
C PHE A 236 2.28 11.54 -1.10
N LEU A 237 1.38 11.15 -2.00
CA LEU A 237 1.76 10.57 -3.29
C LEU A 237 2.44 11.60 -4.21
N SER A 238 2.00 12.85 -4.14
CA SER A 238 2.50 13.91 -5.01
C SER A 238 2.32 15.29 -4.38
N MET A 239 3.43 15.98 -4.09
CA MET A 239 3.38 17.36 -3.60
C MET A 239 2.75 18.33 -4.61
N PRO A 240 3.03 18.27 -5.93
CA PRO A 240 2.30 19.06 -6.91
C PRO A 240 0.78 18.87 -6.86
N LYS A 241 0.29 17.62 -6.80
CA LYS A 241 -1.16 17.36 -6.69
C LYS A 241 -1.75 17.88 -5.38
N LEU A 242 -0.99 17.82 -4.28
CA LEU A 242 -1.42 18.40 -3.00
C LEU A 242 -1.55 19.92 -3.09
N VAL A 243 -0.57 20.61 -3.67
CA VAL A 243 -0.60 22.07 -3.86
C VAL A 243 -1.78 22.47 -4.75
N ASP A 244 -2.01 21.76 -5.86
CA ASP A 244 -3.15 22.00 -6.76
C ASP A 244 -4.50 21.74 -6.08
N ALA A 245 -4.56 20.74 -5.19
CA ALA A 245 -5.74 20.47 -4.38
C ALA A 245 -6.03 21.62 -3.40
N LEU A 246 -5.01 22.08 -2.66
CA LEU A 246 -5.15 23.13 -1.67
C LEU A 246 -5.45 24.50 -2.28
N ALA A 247 -5.03 24.75 -3.53
CA ALA A 247 -5.34 25.97 -4.26
C ALA A 247 -6.85 26.20 -4.49
N LYS A 248 -7.68 25.17 -4.33
CA LYS A 248 -9.14 25.25 -4.45
C LYS A 248 -9.84 25.76 -3.20
N TYR A 249 -9.14 25.83 -2.06
CA TYR A 249 -9.70 26.26 -0.79
C TYR A 249 -9.25 27.69 -0.45
N ASP A 250 -10.15 28.46 0.17
CA ASP A 250 -9.86 29.82 0.59
C ASP A 250 -9.11 29.86 1.93
N HIS A 251 -7.79 29.76 1.84
CA HIS A 251 -6.86 29.85 2.98
C HIS A 251 -6.92 31.19 3.76
N THR A 252 -7.60 32.22 3.23
CA THR A 252 -7.74 33.52 3.92
C THR A 252 -8.89 33.53 4.94
N THR A 253 -9.69 32.46 4.96
CA THR A 253 -10.78 32.23 5.93
C THR A 253 -10.44 31.05 6.84
N PRO A 254 -11.06 30.95 8.04
CA PRO A 254 -10.90 29.78 8.89
C PRO A 254 -11.41 28.51 8.20
N MET A 255 -10.48 27.64 7.81
CA MET A 255 -10.74 26.36 7.14
C MET A 255 -10.11 25.20 7.94
N TYR A 256 -10.92 24.17 8.17
CA TYR A 256 -10.54 22.88 8.73
C TYR A 256 -10.79 21.80 7.67
N ILE A 257 -9.73 21.26 7.07
CA ILE A 257 -9.83 20.27 5.98
C ILE A 257 -9.17 18.97 6.44
N GLY A 258 -9.79 17.83 6.15
CA GLY A 258 -9.24 16.52 6.49
C GLY A 258 -9.98 15.38 5.81
N GLY A 259 -9.44 14.17 5.96
CA GLY A 259 -10.09 12.92 5.56
C GLY A 259 -10.91 12.31 6.69
N LEU A 260 -11.96 11.57 6.34
CA LEU A 260 -12.63 10.67 7.28
C LEU A 260 -11.95 9.29 7.24
N SER A 261 -12.20 8.46 8.26
CA SER A 261 -11.93 7.03 8.17
C SER A 261 -12.85 6.37 7.14
N GLU A 262 -12.30 5.46 6.33
CA GLU A 262 -13.08 4.63 5.41
C GLU A 262 -13.99 3.64 6.15
N SER A 263 -13.79 3.45 7.47
CA SER A 263 -14.59 2.59 8.32
C SER A 263 -15.71 3.38 9.03
N ILE A 264 -16.98 3.09 8.70
CA ILE A 264 -18.12 3.72 9.39
C ILE A 264 -18.12 3.51 10.92
N PRO A 265 -17.75 2.35 11.49
CA PRO A 265 -17.59 2.22 12.93
C PRO A 265 -16.57 3.18 13.55
N GLN A 266 -15.48 3.49 12.86
CA GLN A 266 -14.50 4.49 13.32
C GLN A 266 -15.13 5.89 13.30
N ILE A 267 -15.82 6.26 12.22
CA ILE A 267 -16.59 7.52 12.15
C ILE A 267 -17.63 7.58 13.27
N ALA A 268 -18.35 6.48 13.54
CA ALA A 268 -19.37 6.44 14.59
C ALA A 268 -18.77 6.62 16.00
N THR A 269 -17.55 6.14 16.21
CA THR A 269 -16.86 6.21 17.50
C THR A 269 -16.26 7.60 17.76
N PHE A 270 -15.59 8.18 16.76
CA PHE A 270 -14.84 9.43 16.92
C PHE A 270 -15.60 10.68 16.46
N GLY A 271 -16.60 10.49 15.59
CA GLY A 271 -17.40 11.55 14.97
C GLY A 271 -16.86 11.94 13.60
N MET A 272 -17.53 12.94 12.99
CA MET A 272 -17.08 13.58 11.75
C MET A 272 -15.93 14.53 12.07
N ILE A 273 -14.71 13.98 12.14
CA ILE A 273 -13.47 14.71 12.42
C ILE A 273 -12.49 14.53 11.26
N GLY A 274 -11.55 15.46 11.10
CA GLY A 274 -10.38 15.21 10.27
C GLY A 274 -9.48 14.23 10.99
N PHE A 275 -9.37 13.01 10.47
CA PHE A 275 -8.51 11.97 11.04
C PHE A 275 -7.04 12.31 10.81
N GLY A 276 -6.24 12.21 11.87
CA GLY A 276 -4.87 12.71 11.92
C GLY A 276 -3.95 12.16 10.83
N GLY A 277 -3.97 10.84 10.65
CA GLY A 277 -3.15 10.14 9.66
C GLY A 277 -3.51 10.44 8.21
N ALA A 278 -4.76 10.81 7.92
CA ALA A 278 -5.13 11.30 6.59
C ALA A 278 -4.48 12.66 6.28
N GLY A 279 -4.04 13.39 7.30
CA GLY A 279 -3.57 14.77 7.26
C GLY A 279 -4.68 15.76 7.60
N VAL A 280 -4.43 16.58 8.62
CA VAL A 280 -5.33 17.65 9.07
C VAL A 280 -4.78 19.01 8.66
N PHE A 281 -5.42 19.66 7.69
CA PHE A 281 -5.05 20.99 7.21
C PHE A 281 -5.86 22.08 7.91
N LEU A 282 -5.13 23.01 8.54
CA LEU A 282 -5.65 24.18 9.21
C LEU A 282 -5.15 25.42 8.46
N SER A 283 -6.08 26.25 7.97
CA SER A 283 -5.70 27.56 7.43
C SER A 283 -5.04 28.42 8.52
N ARG A 284 -4.20 29.37 8.11
CA ARG A 284 -3.57 30.31 9.05
C ARG A 284 -4.57 31.03 9.99
N PRO A 285 -5.70 31.60 9.53
CA PRO A 285 -6.68 32.21 10.44
C PRO A 285 -7.25 31.24 11.48
N LEU A 286 -7.44 29.97 11.11
CA LEU A 286 -7.91 28.95 12.05
C LEU A 286 -6.83 28.62 13.09
N MET A 287 -5.57 28.44 12.68
CA MET A 287 -4.48 28.20 13.62
C MET A 287 -4.39 29.32 14.66
N THR A 288 -4.46 30.58 14.24
CA THR A 288 -4.46 31.73 15.16
C THR A 288 -5.65 31.71 16.12
N GLN A 289 -6.84 31.32 15.68
CA GLN A 289 -8.00 31.17 16.58
C GLN A 289 -7.77 30.06 17.62
N LEU A 290 -7.28 28.90 17.19
CA LEU A 290 -7.06 27.75 18.07
C LEU A 290 -5.91 27.98 19.05
N ALA A 291 -4.85 28.66 18.64
CA ALA A 291 -3.77 29.08 19.52
C ALA A 291 -4.28 30.01 20.64
N GLY A 292 -5.23 30.90 20.32
CA GLY A 292 -5.85 31.81 21.30
C GLY A 292 -6.75 31.15 22.35
N VAL A 293 -7.14 29.87 22.15
CA VAL A 293 -7.95 29.07 23.09
C VAL A 293 -7.27 27.76 23.47
N TYR A 294 -5.95 27.69 23.26
CA TYR A 294 -5.19 26.44 23.39
C TYR A 294 -5.24 25.88 24.82
N ASP A 295 -5.14 26.76 25.83
CA ASP A 295 -5.16 26.35 27.23
C ASP A 295 -6.51 25.73 27.61
N GLU A 296 -7.62 26.31 27.17
CA GLU A 296 -8.96 25.76 27.41
C GLU A 296 -9.15 24.42 26.69
N CYS A 297 -8.67 24.31 25.45
CA CYS A 297 -8.75 23.06 24.69
C CYS A 297 -7.85 21.95 25.22
N SER A 298 -6.70 22.31 25.80
CA SER A 298 -5.75 21.34 26.37
C SER A 298 -6.30 20.65 27.62
N GLN A 299 -7.27 21.26 28.30
CA GLN A 299 -7.96 20.66 29.46
C GLN A 299 -9.09 19.70 29.08
N MET A 300 -9.39 19.51 27.79
CA MET A 300 -10.41 18.56 27.36
C MET A 300 -9.96 17.10 27.56
N ASP A 301 -10.89 16.24 27.98
CA ASP A 301 -10.68 14.78 28.12
C ASP A 301 -10.52 14.05 26.78
N PHE A 302 -10.71 14.74 25.64
CA PHE A 302 -10.43 14.20 24.31
C PHE A 302 -8.93 14.20 24.02
N THR A 303 -8.48 13.33 23.11
CA THR A 303 -7.06 13.16 22.78
C THR A 303 -6.82 13.22 21.27
N GLY A 304 -5.56 13.41 20.85
CA GLY A 304 -5.15 13.36 19.44
C GLY A 304 -5.93 14.30 18.53
N ASP A 305 -6.24 13.82 17.33
CA ASP A 305 -7.07 14.49 16.32
C ASP A 305 -8.49 14.81 16.81
N ARG A 306 -9.09 13.97 17.66
CA ARG A 306 -10.38 14.24 18.29
C ARG A 306 -10.33 15.51 19.15
N ARG A 307 -9.24 15.77 19.87
CA ARG A 307 -9.07 17.03 20.62
C ARG A 307 -9.02 18.23 19.68
N ILE A 308 -8.32 18.13 18.55
CA ILE A 308 -8.29 19.18 17.52
C ILE A 308 -9.71 19.49 17.06
N ALA A 309 -10.47 18.47 16.66
CA ALA A 309 -11.83 18.65 16.18
C ALA A 309 -12.76 19.27 17.23
N MET A 310 -12.70 18.79 18.48
CA MET A 310 -13.54 19.31 19.55
C MET A 310 -13.18 20.76 19.90
N CYS A 311 -11.90 21.12 19.84
CA CYS A 311 -11.45 22.51 20.01
C CYS A 311 -12.04 23.41 18.90
N VAL A 312 -11.93 22.99 17.63
CA VAL A 312 -12.50 23.70 16.48
C VAL A 312 -14.01 23.88 16.64
N TYR A 313 -14.75 22.82 16.98
CA TYR A 313 -16.22 22.87 17.07
C TYR A 313 -16.74 23.65 18.27
N THR A 314 -15.99 23.67 19.37
CA THR A 314 -16.39 24.38 20.59
C THR A 314 -16.15 25.88 20.48
N TYR A 315 -14.99 26.29 19.95
CA TYR A 315 -14.54 27.68 20.03
C TYR A 315 -14.61 28.44 18.70
N THR A 316 -15.01 27.80 17.60
CA THR A 316 -15.10 28.45 16.29
C THR A 316 -16.40 28.11 15.56
N GLN A 317 -16.73 28.89 14.52
CA GLN A 317 -17.83 28.57 13.60
C GLN A 317 -17.38 27.64 12.45
N THR A 318 -16.10 27.28 12.40
CA THR A 318 -15.52 26.43 11.36
C THR A 318 -16.06 25.01 11.47
N ARG A 319 -16.27 24.36 10.32
CA ARG A 319 -16.69 22.96 10.23
C ARG A 319 -15.72 22.20 9.33
N LEU A 320 -15.63 20.89 9.56
CA LEU A 320 -14.80 20.02 8.73
C LEU A 320 -15.26 20.08 7.28
N THR A 321 -14.33 20.39 6.40
CA THR A 321 -14.44 20.20 4.96
C THR A 321 -13.76 18.86 4.64
N VAL A 322 -14.56 17.87 4.28
CA VAL A 322 -14.05 16.53 3.93
C VAL A 322 -13.42 16.58 2.54
N ASP A 323 -12.14 16.25 2.44
CA ASP A 323 -11.49 15.95 1.16
C ASP A 323 -11.31 14.43 1.05
N HIS A 324 -12.15 13.80 0.23
CA HIS A 324 -12.16 12.35 0.01
C HIS A 324 -10.89 11.80 -0.62
N ARG A 325 -9.91 12.65 -0.97
CA ARG A 325 -8.59 12.21 -1.43
C ARG A 325 -7.58 12.13 -0.30
N LEU A 326 -7.89 12.63 0.89
CA LEU A 326 -7.09 12.43 2.09
C LEU A 326 -7.56 11.13 2.76
N ARG A 327 -6.70 10.11 2.81
CA ARG A 327 -7.09 8.75 3.21
C ARG A 327 -6.43 8.34 4.52
N GLN A 328 -7.25 8.01 5.50
CA GLN A 328 -6.81 7.47 6.79
C GLN A 328 -6.42 6.00 6.64
N LEU A 329 -7.10 5.27 5.74
CA LEU A 329 -6.93 3.84 5.46
C LEU A 329 -6.88 3.00 6.75
N ASP A 330 -7.95 3.07 7.54
CA ASP A 330 -8.17 2.16 8.68
C ASP A 330 -8.51 0.74 8.17
N LEU A 331 -7.61 0.15 7.38
CA LEU A 331 -7.69 -1.17 6.75
C LEU A 331 -6.69 -2.09 7.44
N MET A 332 -7.15 -3.26 7.90
CA MET A 332 -6.30 -4.18 8.65
C MET A 332 -5.60 -5.20 7.76
N HIS A 333 -4.31 -5.38 8.02
CA HIS A 333 -3.40 -6.40 7.45
C HIS A 333 -3.12 -6.26 5.95
N ASP A 334 -4.14 -6.34 5.10
CA ASP A 334 -3.98 -6.45 3.64
C ASP A 334 -4.80 -5.39 2.89
N ALA A 335 -4.14 -4.28 2.54
CA ALA A 335 -4.72 -3.21 1.75
C ALA A 335 -4.50 -3.38 0.23
N SER A 336 -4.09 -4.56 -0.25
CA SER A 336 -3.71 -4.77 -1.66
C SER A 336 -4.83 -4.40 -2.63
N GLY A 337 -6.08 -4.70 -2.29
CA GLY A 337 -7.23 -4.36 -3.12
C GLY A 337 -7.38 -2.86 -3.34
N PHE A 338 -7.01 -2.02 -2.38
CA PHE A 338 -7.01 -0.56 -2.52
C PHE A 338 -6.00 -0.11 -3.60
N PHE A 339 -4.75 -0.55 -3.49
CA PHE A 339 -3.67 -0.18 -4.41
C PHE A 339 -3.84 -0.81 -5.80
N GLU A 340 -4.41 -2.01 -5.88
CA GLU A 340 -4.65 -2.76 -7.12
C GLU A 340 -5.96 -2.40 -7.83
N SER A 341 -6.73 -1.44 -7.28
CA SER A 341 -8.06 -1.09 -7.82
C SER A 341 -8.04 -0.35 -9.16
N GLY A 342 -6.88 0.18 -9.58
CA GLY A 342 -6.77 1.01 -10.80
C GLY A 342 -7.47 2.38 -10.70
N ARG A 343 -7.95 2.75 -9.52
CA ARG A 343 -8.59 4.04 -9.27
C ARG A 343 -7.55 5.16 -9.18
N GLU A 344 -8.03 6.40 -9.29
CA GLU A 344 -7.17 7.58 -9.12
C GLU A 344 -6.47 7.54 -7.74
N PRO A 345 -5.14 7.68 -7.70
CA PRO A 345 -4.40 7.68 -6.44
C PRO A 345 -4.85 8.82 -5.52
N PRO A 346 -4.94 8.58 -4.21
CA PRO A 346 -5.29 9.62 -3.25
C PRO A 346 -4.16 10.67 -3.12
N LEU A 347 -4.45 11.76 -2.41
CA LEU A 347 -3.43 12.73 -2.00
C LEU A 347 -2.54 12.15 -0.91
N THR A 348 -3.14 11.44 0.06
CA THR A 348 -2.43 10.76 1.15
C THR A 348 -2.79 9.29 1.23
N VAL A 349 -1.87 8.50 1.76
CA VAL A 349 -2.13 7.16 2.28
C VAL A 349 -1.57 7.08 3.69
N HIS A 350 -2.24 6.31 4.53
CA HIS A 350 -1.89 6.16 5.92
C HIS A 350 -2.04 4.71 6.39
N HIS A 351 -1.38 4.45 7.51
CA HIS A 351 -1.02 3.18 8.14
C HIS A 351 -0.18 2.20 7.32
N TRP A 352 0.49 2.67 6.25
CA TRP A 352 1.23 1.81 5.30
C TRP A 352 2.42 1.03 5.90
N LYS A 353 2.86 1.36 7.12
CA LYS A 353 3.90 0.64 7.86
C LYS A 353 3.47 0.24 9.27
N SER A 354 2.17 0.22 9.55
CA SER A 354 1.63 -0.04 10.89
C SER A 354 0.44 -1.02 10.85
N TRP A 355 -0.70 -0.63 10.29
CA TRP A 355 -1.89 -1.51 10.23
C TRP A 355 -1.87 -2.49 9.06
N PHE A 356 -1.24 -2.06 7.97
CA PHE A 356 -0.88 -2.90 6.83
C PHE A 356 0.55 -2.57 6.39
N HIS A 357 1.11 -3.36 5.48
CA HIS A 357 2.44 -3.13 4.95
C HIS A 357 2.40 -2.88 3.43
N ALA A 358 2.75 -1.66 3.03
CA ALA A 358 3.00 -1.26 1.65
C ALA A 358 4.19 -0.30 1.65
N ASP A 359 5.39 -0.76 1.32
CA ASP A 359 6.64 0.02 1.41
C ASP A 359 6.62 1.23 0.44
N MET A 360 6.03 2.34 0.90
CA MET A 360 5.80 3.52 0.08
C MET A 360 7.10 4.17 -0.42
N PRO A 361 8.21 4.24 0.35
CA PRO A 361 9.50 4.66 -0.18
C PRO A 361 9.98 3.83 -1.37
N LYS A 362 9.92 2.49 -1.28
CA LYS A 362 10.33 1.62 -2.40
C LYS A 362 9.39 1.75 -3.60
N LEU A 363 8.09 1.81 -3.34
CA LEU A 363 7.08 2.06 -4.37
C LEU A 363 7.41 3.34 -5.15
N ALA A 364 7.84 4.39 -4.44
CA ALA A 364 8.08 5.70 -4.98
C ALA A 364 9.36 5.83 -5.82
N VAL A 365 10.31 4.89 -5.72
CA VAL A 365 11.59 4.96 -6.47
C VAL A 365 11.39 5.14 -7.97
N VAL A 366 10.35 4.55 -8.55
CA VAL A 366 10.05 4.71 -9.99
C VAL A 366 9.66 6.14 -10.39
N ALA A 367 9.23 6.97 -9.43
CA ALA A 367 8.98 8.39 -9.67
C ALA A 367 10.26 9.17 -9.99
N GLU A 368 11.45 8.70 -9.59
CA GLU A 368 12.71 9.33 -10.01
C GLU A 368 12.93 9.23 -11.54
N LEU A 369 12.29 8.24 -12.20
CA LEU A 369 12.35 8.05 -13.64
C LEU A 369 11.25 8.81 -14.41
N CYS A 370 10.00 8.72 -13.94
CA CYS A 370 8.80 9.17 -14.66
C CYS A 370 7.89 10.12 -13.86
N GLY A 371 8.35 10.58 -12.69
CA GLY A 371 7.66 11.42 -11.71
C GLY A 371 6.44 10.76 -11.05
N ASP A 372 5.81 11.48 -10.12
CA ASP A 372 4.70 10.97 -9.29
C ASP A 372 3.51 10.45 -10.09
N SER A 373 3.34 10.96 -11.33
CA SER A 373 2.30 10.51 -12.23
C SER A 373 2.45 9.05 -12.66
N CYS A 374 3.62 8.46 -12.43
CA CYS A 374 3.93 7.07 -12.73
C CYS A 374 3.48 6.10 -11.63
N LEU A 375 3.32 6.59 -10.40
CA LEU A 375 2.98 5.78 -9.23
C LEU A 375 1.59 5.17 -9.37
N LEU A 376 1.46 3.88 -9.04
CA LEU A 376 0.20 3.12 -9.04
C LEU A 376 -0.54 3.09 -10.39
N ARG A 377 0.10 3.50 -11.50
CA ARG A 377 -0.45 3.28 -12.84
C ARG A 377 -0.53 1.80 -13.15
N GLN A 378 -1.57 1.43 -13.88
CA GLN A 378 -1.84 0.06 -14.23
C GLN A 378 -1.72 -0.20 -15.73
N TRP A 379 -1.11 -1.34 -16.04
CA TRP A 379 -1.10 -1.91 -17.38
C TRP A 379 -1.64 -3.33 -17.34
N HIS A 380 -2.73 -3.56 -18.07
CA HIS A 380 -3.34 -4.87 -18.27
C HIS A 380 -2.80 -5.44 -19.57
N PHE A 381 -2.24 -6.64 -19.51
CA PHE A 381 -1.58 -7.28 -20.64
C PHE A 381 -2.43 -8.39 -21.26
N GLY A 382 -2.14 -8.73 -22.51
CA GLY A 382 -2.95 -9.69 -23.30
C GLY A 382 -2.96 -11.12 -22.76
N ASP A 383 -2.06 -11.45 -21.83
CA ASP A 383 -1.97 -12.72 -21.13
C ASP A 383 -2.60 -12.70 -19.72
N GLY A 384 -3.33 -11.64 -19.37
CA GLY A 384 -4.10 -11.52 -18.13
C GLY A 384 -3.30 -11.02 -16.92
N TRP A 385 -2.01 -10.72 -17.07
CA TRP A 385 -1.25 -10.06 -16.01
C TRP A 385 -1.60 -8.58 -15.94
N ILE A 386 -1.51 -8.03 -14.73
CA ILE A 386 -1.74 -6.62 -14.43
C ILE A 386 -0.53 -6.13 -13.62
N LEU A 387 0.18 -5.14 -14.13
CA LEU A 387 1.24 -4.45 -13.39
C LEU A 387 0.65 -3.20 -12.76
N THR A 388 0.65 -3.12 -11.43
CA THR A 388 0.40 -1.90 -10.65
C THR A 388 1.76 -1.32 -10.26
N ASN A 389 2.16 -0.21 -10.91
CA ASN A 389 3.53 0.28 -10.84
C ASN A 389 4.01 0.58 -9.41
N GLY A 390 5.09 -0.06 -9.01
CA GLY A 390 5.68 0.08 -7.68
C GLY A 390 4.92 -0.64 -6.57
N PHE A 391 3.88 -1.41 -6.87
CA PHE A 391 3.12 -2.16 -5.86
C PHE A 391 3.14 -3.66 -6.12
N SER A 392 2.54 -4.11 -7.23
CA SER A 392 2.39 -5.54 -7.51
C SER A 392 2.28 -5.87 -8.99
N VAL A 393 2.52 -7.15 -9.32
CA VAL A 393 2.14 -7.77 -10.58
C VAL A 393 1.22 -8.94 -10.28
N ILE A 394 -0.04 -8.82 -10.68
CA ILE A 394 -1.07 -9.80 -10.33
C ILE A 394 -1.67 -10.47 -11.56
N LYS A 395 -2.24 -11.65 -11.35
CA LYS A 395 -3.13 -12.30 -12.30
C LYS A 395 -4.26 -12.94 -11.52
N TYR A 396 -5.48 -12.48 -11.78
CA TYR A 396 -6.67 -13.04 -11.16
C TYR A 396 -6.86 -14.50 -11.59
N HIS A 397 -7.42 -15.30 -10.69
CA HIS A 397 -7.89 -16.63 -11.04
C HIS A 397 -9.10 -16.53 -11.98
N TYR A 398 -9.97 -15.55 -11.73
CA TYR A 398 -11.06 -15.13 -12.61
C TYR A 398 -10.96 -13.65 -12.89
N ASP A 399 -10.64 -13.30 -14.15
CA ASP A 399 -10.55 -11.90 -14.56
C ASP A 399 -11.88 -11.17 -14.32
N PRO A 400 -11.85 -10.01 -13.65
CA PRO A 400 -13.02 -9.15 -13.54
C PRO A 400 -13.56 -8.77 -14.93
N GLU A 401 -14.87 -8.53 -15.01
CA GLU A 401 -15.50 -8.10 -16.25
C GLU A 401 -14.91 -6.77 -16.75
N ALA A 402 -14.92 -6.56 -18.07
CA ALA A 402 -14.44 -5.32 -18.64
C ALA A 402 -15.28 -4.14 -18.13
N GLY A 403 -14.61 -3.19 -17.45
CA GLY A 403 -15.29 -2.04 -16.85
C GLY A 403 -15.78 -2.27 -15.42
N ASP A 404 -15.43 -3.39 -14.80
CA ASP A 404 -15.64 -3.58 -13.36
C ASP A 404 -14.90 -2.49 -12.57
N LEU A 405 -15.66 -1.71 -11.81
CA LEU A 405 -15.16 -0.64 -10.95
C LEU A 405 -14.94 -1.14 -9.51
N ALA A 406 -15.27 -2.41 -9.22
CA ALA A 406 -15.24 -2.96 -7.89
C ALA A 406 -13.81 -3.16 -7.38
N MET A 407 -13.55 -2.60 -6.21
CA MET A 407 -12.31 -2.82 -5.48
C MET A 407 -12.39 -4.16 -4.78
N GLU A 408 -11.31 -4.94 -4.85
CA GLU A 408 -11.20 -6.18 -4.10
C GLU A 408 -11.14 -5.89 -2.60
N GLN A 409 -12.02 -6.48 -1.80
CA GLN A 409 -11.94 -6.34 -0.36
C GLN A 409 -10.93 -7.35 0.18
N THR A 410 -9.69 -6.91 0.35
CA THR A 410 -8.58 -7.75 0.81
C THR A 410 -8.33 -7.68 2.31
N TRP A 411 -8.78 -6.60 2.96
CA TRP A 411 -8.51 -6.27 4.36
C TRP A 411 -9.48 -6.97 5.31
N ASP A 412 -9.03 -7.15 6.55
CA ASP A 412 -9.85 -7.73 7.59
C ASP A 412 -10.81 -6.70 8.19
N SER A 413 -12.01 -7.16 8.55
CA SER A 413 -12.98 -6.34 9.28
C SER A 413 -12.51 -6.09 10.71
N HIS A 414 -12.62 -4.84 11.18
CA HIS A 414 -12.27 -4.42 12.54
C HIS A 414 -13.41 -3.60 13.17
N ASN A 415 -13.47 -3.55 14.51
CA ASN A 415 -14.48 -2.80 15.28
C ASN A 415 -15.95 -3.06 14.87
N GLY A 416 -16.24 -4.29 14.43
CA GLY A 416 -17.59 -4.68 14.00
C GLY A 416 -18.01 -4.13 12.64
N ALA A 417 -17.08 -3.64 11.83
CA ALA A 417 -17.34 -3.23 10.45
C ALA A 417 -17.83 -4.44 9.62
N SER A 418 -18.90 -4.24 8.85
CA SER A 418 -19.23 -5.12 7.72
C SER A 418 -18.63 -4.56 6.43
N ASP A 419 -18.68 -5.33 5.35
CA ASP A 419 -18.26 -4.89 4.02
C ASP A 419 -18.98 -3.58 3.62
N GLU A 420 -20.27 -3.44 3.97
CA GLU A 420 -21.04 -2.22 3.67
C GLU A 420 -20.52 -0.97 4.40
N ALA A 421 -19.82 -1.13 5.52
CA ALA A 421 -19.25 -0.02 6.27
C ALA A 421 -18.19 0.75 5.46
N TYR A 422 -17.58 0.13 4.45
CA TYR A 422 -16.55 0.75 3.63
C TYR A 422 -17.08 1.34 2.32
N LEU A 423 -18.33 1.04 1.94
CA LEU A 423 -18.88 1.40 0.62
C LEU A 423 -18.95 2.90 0.36
N HIS A 424 -19.05 3.71 1.41
CA HIS A 424 -19.15 5.17 1.27
C HIS A 424 -17.89 5.82 0.68
N GLU A 425 -16.72 5.21 0.89
CA GLU A 425 -15.43 5.69 0.37
C GLU A 425 -14.81 4.74 -0.66
N LEU A 426 -14.97 3.43 -0.45
CA LEU A 426 -14.28 2.39 -1.22
C LEU A 426 -15.20 1.61 -2.16
N GLY A 427 -16.51 1.86 -2.11
CA GLY A 427 -17.49 1.19 -2.97
C GLY A 427 -17.32 1.53 -4.47
N PRO A 428 -17.79 0.65 -5.38
CA PRO A 428 -18.27 -0.71 -5.11
C PRO A 428 -17.14 -1.66 -4.70
N LEU A 429 -17.48 -2.74 -3.98
CA LEU A 429 -16.55 -3.77 -3.53
C LEU A 429 -16.88 -5.13 -4.16
N ARG A 430 -15.85 -5.96 -4.35
CA ARG A 430 -15.96 -7.37 -4.74
C ARG A 430 -15.19 -8.25 -3.77
N ARG A 431 -15.53 -9.54 -3.78
CA ARG A 431 -14.87 -10.54 -2.93
C ARG A 431 -13.39 -10.68 -3.31
N LYS A 432 -12.60 -10.99 -2.29
CA LYS A 432 -11.21 -11.43 -2.43
C LYS A 432 -11.13 -12.65 -3.35
N ASP A 433 -10.15 -12.64 -4.24
CA ASP A 433 -9.74 -13.77 -5.05
C ASP A 433 -8.59 -14.48 -4.32
N ASP A 434 -8.93 -15.52 -3.56
CA ASP A 434 -7.97 -16.28 -2.75
C ASP A 434 -6.95 -17.07 -3.61
N ASP A 435 -7.27 -17.29 -4.89
CA ASP A 435 -6.42 -18.00 -5.85
C ASP A 435 -5.66 -17.04 -6.79
N LYS A 436 -5.73 -15.73 -6.53
CA LYS A 436 -4.97 -14.70 -7.26
C LYS A 436 -3.48 -14.94 -7.14
N LYS A 437 -2.80 -14.98 -8.29
CA LYS A 437 -1.34 -14.96 -8.33
C LYS A 437 -0.85 -13.53 -8.13
N SER A 438 0.14 -13.35 -7.26
CA SER A 438 0.62 -12.03 -6.89
C SER A 438 2.14 -12.03 -6.68
N TYR A 439 2.84 -11.27 -7.52
CA TYR A 439 4.19 -10.82 -7.20
C TYR A 439 4.09 -9.46 -6.49
N GLN A 440 4.56 -9.38 -5.26
CA GLN A 440 4.56 -8.13 -4.47
C GLN A 440 5.92 -7.47 -4.57
N LEU A 441 5.98 -6.13 -4.64
CA LEU A 441 7.25 -5.40 -4.62
C LEU A 441 7.97 -5.72 -3.29
N GLN A 442 9.24 -6.10 -3.39
CA GLN A 442 10.10 -6.36 -2.22
C GLN A 442 11.23 -5.36 -2.13
N ASP A 443 11.75 -4.92 -3.28
CA ASP A 443 12.86 -3.99 -3.35
C ASP A 443 12.83 -3.14 -4.62
N ALA A 444 13.39 -1.94 -4.54
CA ALA A 444 13.55 -1.03 -5.67
C ALA A 444 14.80 -0.16 -5.50
N VAL A 445 15.58 -0.01 -6.57
CA VAL A 445 16.78 0.84 -6.60
C VAL A 445 16.82 1.69 -7.86
N ILE A 446 17.53 2.80 -7.80
CA ILE A 446 17.85 3.64 -8.95
C ILE A 446 19.37 3.74 -9.12
N GLU A 447 19.85 3.41 -10.31
CA GLU A 447 21.27 3.46 -10.69
C GLU A 447 21.38 3.98 -12.12
N ASP A 448 22.25 4.97 -12.38
CA ASP A 448 22.50 5.51 -13.73
C ASP A 448 21.24 5.82 -14.56
N GLN A 449 20.22 6.45 -13.94
CA GLN A 449 18.91 6.76 -14.55
C GLN A 449 18.07 5.53 -14.97
N HIS A 450 18.42 4.35 -14.47
CA HIS A 450 17.63 3.13 -14.57
C HIS A 450 17.03 2.81 -13.21
N VAL A 451 15.77 2.40 -13.20
CA VAL A 451 15.13 1.91 -11.97
C VAL A 451 15.00 0.40 -12.09
N THR A 452 15.45 -0.34 -11.08
CA THR A 452 15.23 -1.78 -11.01
C THR A 452 14.32 -2.09 -9.84
N GLN A 453 13.30 -2.91 -10.08
CA GLN A 453 12.33 -3.34 -9.09
C GLN A 453 12.27 -4.86 -9.04
N TRP A 454 12.26 -5.43 -7.84
CA TRP A 454 12.12 -6.87 -7.63
C TRP A 454 10.78 -7.17 -6.97
N TYR A 455 9.97 -7.94 -7.69
CA TYR A 455 8.69 -8.43 -7.22
C TYR A 455 8.80 -9.93 -6.95
N ILE A 456 8.23 -10.40 -5.84
CA ILE A 456 8.33 -11.80 -5.43
C ILE A 456 6.95 -12.38 -5.20
N MET A 457 6.73 -13.55 -5.79
CA MET A 457 5.63 -14.44 -5.44
C MET A 457 6.19 -15.50 -4.49
N ARG A 458 5.79 -15.42 -3.22
CA ARG A 458 6.31 -16.29 -2.16
C ARG A 458 5.63 -17.66 -2.22
N ASP A 459 6.42 -18.73 -2.24
CA ASP A 459 5.92 -20.10 -2.13
C ASP A 459 6.83 -20.94 -1.22
N PRO A 460 6.43 -21.18 0.04
CA PRO A 460 7.26 -21.91 1.00
C PRO A 460 7.47 -23.38 0.63
N LYS A 461 6.57 -23.95 -0.19
CA LYS A 461 6.59 -25.36 -0.57
C LYS A 461 7.48 -25.60 -1.78
N TYR A 462 7.29 -24.84 -2.85
CA TYR A 462 7.95 -25.06 -4.13
C TYR A 462 9.11 -24.08 -4.40
N GLY A 463 9.23 -23.01 -3.62
CA GLY A 463 10.25 -21.97 -3.74
C GLY A 463 9.69 -20.70 -4.40
N ASP A 464 10.30 -19.58 -4.05
CA ASP A 464 9.88 -18.25 -4.49
C ASP A 464 10.13 -18.04 -5.99
N GLU A 465 9.24 -17.29 -6.63
CA GLU A 465 9.43 -16.80 -7.99
C GLU A 465 9.76 -15.31 -7.95
N ILE A 466 10.85 -14.91 -8.61
CA ILE A 466 11.29 -13.51 -8.68
C ILE A 466 11.05 -12.97 -10.08
N LEU A 467 10.44 -11.78 -10.12
CA LEU A 467 10.31 -10.94 -11.29
C LEU A 467 11.14 -9.67 -11.09
N GLU A 468 12.20 -9.52 -11.87
CA GLU A 468 13.03 -8.32 -11.95
C GLU A 468 12.56 -7.46 -13.12
N LEU A 469 12.12 -6.24 -12.82
CA LEU A 469 11.72 -5.24 -13.81
C LEU A 469 12.77 -4.13 -13.87
N SER A 470 13.44 -4.00 -15.00
CA SER A 470 14.38 -2.91 -15.27
C SER A 470 13.70 -1.85 -16.11
N TRP A 471 13.69 -0.61 -15.63
CA TRP A 471 12.98 0.51 -16.22
C TRP A 471 13.96 1.54 -16.75
N ARG A 472 13.70 2.03 -17.96
CA ARG A 472 14.41 3.19 -18.54
C ARG A 472 13.47 4.10 -19.31
N ALA A 473 13.81 5.38 -19.38
CA ALA A 473 13.08 6.32 -20.21
C ALA A 473 13.49 6.17 -21.68
N ARG A 474 12.54 6.32 -22.60
CA ARG A 474 12.84 6.31 -24.04
C ARG A 474 13.83 7.44 -24.38
N GLY A 475 14.89 7.09 -25.09
CA GLY A 475 15.89 8.05 -25.59
C GLY A 475 16.92 8.50 -24.56
N LYS A 476 16.98 7.84 -23.39
CA LYS A 476 18.06 7.99 -22.41
C LYS A 476 18.89 6.73 -22.33
#